data_AF-A0A2S2PTI7-F1
#
_entry.id   AF-A0A2S2PTI7-F1
#
_cell.length_a   1.000
_cell.length_b   1.000
_cell.length_c   1.000
_cell.angle_alpha   90.00
_cell.angle_beta   90.00
_cell.angle_gamma   90.00
#
_symmetry.space_group_name_H-M   'P 1'
#
loop_
_entity.id
_entity.type
_entity.pdbx_description
1 polymer ?
#
loop_
_entity_poly.entity_id
_entity_poly.type
_entity_poly.pdbx_seq_one_letter_code
_entity_poly.pdbx_strand_id
1 'polypeptide(L)'
;ADNETLQIWKDIGVNDDHIVMNGANDNFWEMGETGPCGPCTEIHIDYPPSGGKNLMELWNIVFIQYSRYFFPFLLKLILSLLLINKILFREKNSMRKLPNYFIDTGMGLERLTMVLQDKTSTYDTDLFLPIFNIIFNVRN
;
A
#
# COMPACT_ATOMS: atom_id res chain seq x y z
N ALA A 1 -5.90 9.10 -13.75
CA ALA A 1 -5.39 9.75 -12.54
C ALA A 1 -6.56 9.92 -11.59
N ASP A 2 -6.33 9.76 -10.29
CA ASP A 2 -7.36 9.87 -9.26
C ASP A 2 -7.55 11.34 -8.83
N ASN A 3 -8.40 12.06 -9.55
CA ASN A 3 -8.66 13.48 -9.30
C ASN A 3 -9.59 13.70 -8.10
N GLU A 4 -10.35 12.67 -7.70
CA GLU A 4 -11.26 12.75 -6.56
C GLU A 4 -10.44 12.85 -5.27
N THR A 5 -9.48 11.94 -5.09
CA THR A 5 -8.55 11.96 -3.95
C THR A 5 -7.77 13.27 -3.88
N LEU A 6 -7.28 13.79 -5.02
CA LEU A 6 -6.59 15.08 -5.07
C LEU A 6 -7.46 16.21 -4.53
N GLN A 7 -8.73 16.28 -4.97
CA GLN A 7 -9.63 17.35 -4.54
C GLN A 7 -9.96 17.24 -3.05
N ILE A 8 -10.16 16.02 -2.54
CA ILE A 8 -10.42 15.78 -1.12
C ILE A 8 -9.25 16.28 -0.26
N TRP A 9 -8.00 15.99 -0.64
CA TRP A 9 -6.82 16.49 0.08
C TRP A 9 -6.74 18.03 0.10
N LYS A 10 -7.09 18.68 -1.01
CA LYS A 10 -7.17 20.15 -1.07
C LYS A 10 -8.29 20.70 -0.19
N ASP A 11 -9.46 20.07 -0.21
CA ASP A 11 -10.64 20.52 0.54
C ASP A 11 -10.43 20.43 2.05
N ILE A 12 -9.63 19.47 2.54
CA ILE A 12 -9.25 19.40 3.96
C ILE A 12 -8.08 20.34 4.33
N GLY A 13 -7.52 21.06 3.35
CA GLY A 13 -6.52 22.12 3.58
C GLY A 13 -5.06 21.71 3.41
N VAL A 14 -4.76 20.60 2.74
CA VAL A 14 -3.37 20.29 2.37
C VAL A 14 -2.93 21.19 1.21
N ASN A 15 -1.80 21.86 1.37
CA ASN A 15 -1.26 22.73 0.34
C ASN A 15 -0.80 21.94 -0.89
N ASP A 16 -0.92 22.54 -2.07
CA ASP A 16 -0.56 21.92 -3.35
C ASP A 16 0.91 21.48 -3.43
N ASP A 17 1.81 22.13 -2.70
CA ASP A 17 3.23 21.76 -2.63
C ASP A 17 3.50 20.51 -1.79
N HIS A 18 2.53 20.03 -1.01
CA HIS A 18 2.59 18.81 -0.21
C HIS A 18 1.79 17.65 -0.84
N ILE A 19 1.23 17.84 -2.04
CA ILE A 19 0.49 16.80 -2.76
C ILE A 19 1.28 16.39 -4.00
N VAL A 20 1.68 15.12 -4.05
CA VAL A 20 2.41 14.56 -5.19
C VAL A 20 1.52 13.52 -5.89
N MET A 21 1.26 13.75 -7.17
CA MET A 21 0.49 12.84 -8.01
C MET A 21 1.44 11.88 -8.73
N ASN A 22 1.49 10.62 -8.31
CA ASN A 22 2.26 9.60 -9.01
C ASN A 22 1.37 8.71 -9.89
N GLY A 23 2.04 7.89 -10.70
CA GLY A 23 1.38 6.92 -11.57
C GLY A 23 0.93 5.66 -10.83
N ALA A 24 0.32 4.73 -11.57
CA ALA A 24 -0.12 3.44 -11.03
C ALA A 24 1.03 2.54 -10.52
N ASN A 25 2.29 2.86 -10.79
CA ASN A 25 3.42 2.10 -10.23
C ASN A 25 3.62 2.37 -8.73
N ASP A 26 3.23 3.56 -8.27
CA ASP A 26 3.46 4.01 -6.90
C ASP A 26 2.14 4.07 -6.12
N ASN A 27 1.05 4.53 -6.74
CA ASN A 27 -0.26 4.68 -6.08
C ASN A 27 -1.30 3.63 -6.51
N PHE A 28 -0.87 2.38 -6.69
CA PHE A 28 -1.77 1.25 -6.88
C PHE A 28 -1.34 0.06 -6.02
N TRP A 29 -2.15 -0.26 -5.01
CA TRP A 29 -1.82 -1.32 -4.06
C TRP A 29 -2.46 -2.64 -4.48
N GLU A 30 -1.68 -3.71 -4.36
CA GLU A 30 -2.08 -5.09 -4.64
C GLU A 30 -1.63 -6.01 -3.52
N MET A 31 -2.51 -6.91 -3.07
CA MET A 31 -2.17 -7.93 -2.08
C MET A 31 -1.10 -8.91 -2.60
N GLY A 32 -1.06 -9.14 -3.92
CA GLY A 32 -0.17 -10.08 -4.58
C GLY A 32 -0.66 -10.42 -5.99
N GLU A 33 -0.24 -11.58 -6.53
CA GLU A 33 -0.66 -12.02 -7.88
C GLU A 33 -2.17 -12.22 -8.03
N THR A 34 -2.87 -12.47 -6.92
CA THR A 34 -4.32 -12.58 -6.83
C THR A 34 -4.86 -11.87 -5.60
N GLY A 35 -6.08 -11.36 -5.70
CA GLY A 35 -6.81 -10.81 -4.56
C GLY A 35 -7.30 -9.38 -4.79
N PRO A 36 -7.89 -8.76 -3.76
CA PRO A 36 -8.36 -7.39 -3.80
C PRO A 36 -7.22 -6.40 -4.07
N CYS A 37 -7.49 -5.37 -4.86
CA CYS A 37 -6.56 -4.30 -5.18
C CYS A 37 -7.27 -3.01 -5.58
N GLY A 38 -6.51 -1.92 -5.65
CA GLY A 38 -7.05 -0.63 -6.06
C GLY A 38 -6.05 0.52 -5.99
N PRO A 39 -6.45 1.72 -6.46
CA PRO A 39 -5.68 2.92 -6.27
C PRO A 39 -5.55 3.23 -4.77
N CYS A 40 -4.46 3.90 -4.39
CA CYS A 40 -4.22 4.28 -3.01
C CYS A 40 -3.72 5.71 -2.90
N THR A 41 -3.82 6.25 -1.69
CA THR A 41 -3.20 7.51 -1.29
C THR A 41 -2.41 7.29 -0.01
N GLU A 42 -1.27 7.97 0.10
CA GLU A 42 -0.30 7.75 1.16
C GLU A 42 0.03 9.05 1.86
N ILE A 43 0.23 8.98 3.16
CA ILE A 43 0.70 10.08 4.00
C ILE A 43 2.15 9.79 4.34
N HIS A 44 3.02 10.71 3.95
CA HIS A 44 4.45 10.64 4.18
C HIS A 44 4.88 11.69 5.21
N ILE A 45 5.92 11.38 5.98
CA ILE A 45 6.50 12.29 6.95
C ILE A 45 8.00 12.50 6.67
N ASP A 46 8.46 13.74 6.76
CA ASP A 46 9.87 14.09 6.72
C ASP A 46 10.47 13.96 8.13
N TYR A 47 10.87 12.74 8.49
CA TYR A 47 11.40 12.44 9.80
C TYR A 47 12.53 11.41 9.76
N PRO A 48 13.73 11.69 10.33
CA PRO A 48 14.12 13.00 10.87
C PRO A 48 14.13 14.09 9.78
N PRO A 49 13.88 15.36 10.12
CA PRO A 49 13.71 16.42 9.13
C PRO A 49 14.91 16.51 8.17
N SER A 50 14.63 16.35 6.87
CA SER A 50 15.63 16.35 5.80
C SER A 50 15.37 17.43 4.75
N GLY A 51 14.31 18.23 4.94
CA GLY A 51 13.84 19.19 3.96
C GLY A 51 13.11 18.50 2.80
N GLY A 52 12.37 17.43 3.09
CA GLY A 52 11.60 16.65 2.12
C GLY A 52 12.45 15.73 1.22
N LYS A 53 13.71 15.48 1.55
CA LYS A 53 14.60 14.59 0.77
C LYS A 53 14.37 13.11 1.07
N ASN A 54 14.03 12.81 2.31
CA ASN A 54 13.81 11.46 2.83
C ASN A 54 12.41 11.40 3.44
N LEU A 55 11.41 11.22 2.58
CA LEU A 55 10.04 10.99 3.01
C LEU A 55 9.85 9.52 3.36
N MET A 56 9.29 9.28 4.54
CA MET A 56 8.89 7.95 4.98
C MET A 56 7.38 7.83 4.93
N GLU A 57 6.88 6.81 4.24
CA GLU A 57 5.46 6.45 4.29
C GLU A 57 5.04 6.11 5.73
N LEU A 58 4.07 6.83 6.26
CA LEU A 58 3.53 6.64 7.60
C LEU A 58 2.19 5.88 7.55
N TRP A 59 1.34 6.23 6.59
CA TRP A 59 -0.01 5.68 6.46
C TRP A 59 -0.39 5.52 5.00
N ASN A 60 -0.83 4.32 4.62
CA ASN A 60 -1.41 4.03 3.32
C ASN A 60 -2.92 3.82 3.43
N ILE A 61 -3.69 4.40 2.50
CA ILE A 61 -5.14 4.31 2.39
C ILE A 61 -5.47 3.76 0.99
N VAL A 62 -6.00 2.56 0.92
CA VAL A 62 -6.28 1.83 -0.32
C VAL A 62 -7.79 1.80 -0.58
N PHE A 63 -8.17 2.23 -1.78
CA PHE A 63 -9.54 2.17 -2.28
C PHE A 63 -9.77 0.84 -3.00
N ILE A 64 -10.16 -0.18 -2.25
CA ILE A 64 -10.39 -1.53 -2.77
C ILE A 64 -11.60 -1.53 -3.71
N GLN A 65 -11.31 -1.60 -5.02
CA GLN A 65 -12.32 -1.51 -6.08
C GLN A 65 -12.20 -2.60 -7.14
N TYR A 66 -11.08 -3.34 -7.14
CA TYR A 66 -10.83 -4.43 -8.07
C TYR A 66 -10.45 -5.72 -7.35
N SER A 67 -10.62 -6.85 -8.04
CA SER A 67 -10.01 -8.13 -7.69
C SER A 67 -9.19 -8.63 -8.87
N ARG A 68 -7.93 -8.93 -8.63
CA ARG A 68 -7.01 -9.53 -9.60
C ARG A 68 -7.13 -11.06 -9.56
N TYR A 69 -7.16 -11.66 -10.73
CA TYR A 69 -7.21 -13.11 -10.91
C TYR A 69 -6.00 -13.60 -11.69
N PHE A 70 -5.33 -14.62 -11.15
CA PHE A 70 -4.25 -15.33 -11.83
C PHE A 70 -4.81 -16.60 -12.45
N PHE A 71 -4.62 -16.74 -13.76
CA PHE A 71 -4.95 -17.96 -14.48
C PHE A 71 -3.64 -18.64 -14.92
N PRO A 72 -3.31 -19.82 -14.38
CA PRO A 72 -2.08 -20.53 -14.73
C PRO A 72 -2.09 -20.95 -16.21
N PHE A 73 -0.90 -20.97 -16.82
CA PHE A 73 -0.73 -21.22 -18.25
C PHE A 73 -1.32 -22.57 -18.71
N LEU A 74 -1.18 -23.62 -17.90
CA LEU A 74 -1.71 -24.95 -18.23
C LEU A 74 -3.26 -24.96 -18.28
N LEU A 75 -3.92 -24.29 -17.34
CA LEU A 75 -5.38 -24.16 -17.33
C LEU A 75 -5.87 -23.33 -18.52
N LYS A 76 -5.09 -22.32 -18.93
CA LYS A 76 -5.35 -21.58 -20.18
C LYS A 76 -5.23 -22.49 -21.41
N LEU A 77 -4.22 -23.35 -21.49
CA LEU A 77 -4.08 -24.25 -22.63
C LEU A 77 -5.27 -25.22 -22.74
N ILE A 78 -5.67 -25.84 -21.63
CA ILE A 78 -6.79 -26.79 -21.58
C ILE A 78 -8.11 -26.11 -21.97
N LEU A 79 -8.42 -24.94 -21.41
CA LEU A 79 -9.66 -24.23 -21.71
C LEU A 79 -9.70 -23.70 -23.16
N SER A 80 -8.55 -23.34 -23.74
CA SER A 80 -8.46 -22.95 -25.16
C SER A 80 -8.70 -24.14 -26.10
N LEU A 81 -8.27 -25.36 -25.73
CA LEU A 81 -8.50 -26.57 -26.53
C LEU A 81 -9.97 -27.03 -26.50
N LEU A 82 -10.69 -26.75 -25.42
CA LEU A 82 -12.10 -27.13 -25.25
C LEU A 82 -13.09 -26.20 -25.98
N LEU A 83 -12.64 -25.19 -26.74
CA LEU A 83 -13.50 -24.20 -27.45
C LEU A 83 -14.54 -23.51 -26.55
N ILE A 84 -14.34 -23.52 -25.22
CA ILE A 84 -15.23 -22.86 -24.26
C ILE A 84 -15.01 -21.35 -24.35
N ASN A 85 -15.90 -20.68 -25.08
CA ASN A 85 -16.12 -19.22 -25.16
C ASN A 85 -14.86 -18.32 -25.01
N LYS A 86 -14.44 -17.72 -26.14
CA LYS A 86 -13.48 -16.60 -26.23
C LYS A 86 -13.74 -15.45 -25.22
N ILE A 87 -14.95 -15.33 -24.68
CA ILE A 87 -15.36 -14.32 -23.68
C ILE A 87 -14.61 -14.49 -22.35
N LEU A 88 -14.26 -15.71 -21.94
CA LEU A 88 -13.50 -15.96 -20.70
C LEU A 88 -11.98 -15.74 -20.86
N PHE A 89 -11.50 -15.64 -22.11
CA PHE A 89 -10.07 -15.64 -22.45
C PHE A 89 -9.43 -14.26 -22.59
N ARG A 90 -10.23 -13.20 -22.49
CA ARG A 90 -9.70 -11.83 -22.45
C ARG A 90 -9.08 -11.61 -21.08
N GLU A 91 -7.75 -11.73 -21.06
CA GLU A 91 -6.80 -10.88 -20.33
C GLU A 91 -5.80 -11.65 -19.44
N LYS A 92 -4.51 -11.50 -19.79
CA LYS A 92 -3.45 -11.50 -18.78
C LYS A 92 -3.80 -10.42 -17.75
N ASN A 93 -3.73 -10.71 -16.45
CA ASN A 93 -3.97 -9.76 -15.37
C ASN A 93 -5.35 -9.07 -15.44
N SER A 94 -6.43 -9.83 -15.68
CA SER A 94 -7.78 -9.28 -15.68
C SER A 94 -8.14 -8.77 -14.28
N MET A 95 -8.20 -7.45 -14.11
CA MET A 95 -8.75 -6.83 -12.91
C MET A 95 -10.26 -6.74 -13.09
N ARG A 96 -11.02 -7.42 -12.23
CA ARG A 96 -12.48 -7.32 -12.25
C ARG A 96 -12.94 -6.30 -11.23
N LYS A 97 -13.88 -5.45 -11.61
CA LYS A 97 -14.49 -4.50 -10.68
C LYS A 97 -15.30 -5.26 -9.62
N LEU A 98 -15.13 -4.87 -8.37
CA LEU A 98 -15.91 -5.39 -7.25
C LEU A 98 -17.33 -4.81 -7.27
N PRO A 99 -18.34 -5.54 -6.76
CA PRO A 99 -19.71 -5.04 -6.70
C PRO A 99 -19.87 -3.88 -5.71
N ASN A 100 -19.03 -3.83 -4.69
CA ASN A 100 -18.98 -2.79 -3.66
C ASN A 100 -17.55 -2.27 -3.52
N TYR A 101 -17.41 -1.05 -3.03
CA TYR A 101 -16.13 -0.43 -2.72
C TYR A 101 -15.83 -0.57 -1.23
N PHE A 102 -14.56 -0.79 -0.90
CA PHE A 102 -14.08 -0.89 0.47
C PHE A 102 -12.84 -0.02 0.66
N ILE A 103 -12.56 0.29 1.92
CA ILE A 103 -11.35 1.00 2.32
C ILE A 103 -10.51 0.04 3.15
N ASP A 104 -9.24 -0.11 2.77
CA ASP A 104 -8.22 -0.79 3.56
C ASP A 104 -7.13 0.21 3.90
N THR A 105 -6.73 0.30 5.16
CA THR A 105 -5.69 1.26 5.57
C THR A 105 -4.67 0.61 6.47
N GLY A 106 -3.39 0.93 6.25
CA GLY A 106 -2.28 0.45 7.06
C GLY A 106 -1.41 1.59 7.54
N MET A 107 -1.25 1.71 8.87
CA MET A 107 -0.32 2.65 9.49
C MET A 107 0.72 1.87 10.29
N GLY A 108 2.00 2.16 10.07
CA GLY A 108 3.08 1.48 10.79
C GLY A 108 3.16 1.94 12.24
N LEU A 109 2.71 1.10 13.19
CA LEU A 109 2.74 1.42 14.62
C LEU A 109 4.15 1.78 15.10
N GLU A 110 5.15 1.02 14.66
CA GLU A 110 6.55 1.21 15.01
C GLU A 110 7.08 2.55 14.50
N ARG A 111 6.71 2.93 13.26
CA ARG A 111 7.07 4.22 12.65
C ARG A 111 6.37 5.38 13.34
N LEU A 112 5.08 5.25 13.64
CA LEU A 112 4.33 6.25 14.38
C LEU A 112 4.93 6.46 15.78
N THR A 113 5.21 5.38 16.49
CA THR A 113 5.79 5.42 17.85
C THR A 113 7.16 6.07 17.84
N MET A 114 8.00 5.74 16.85
CA MET A 114 9.30 6.38 16.62
C MET A 114 9.18 7.90 16.51
N VAL A 115 8.25 8.40 15.70
CA VAL A 115 8.01 9.84 15.54
C VAL A 115 7.49 10.47 16.84
N LEU A 116 6.50 9.85 17.49
CA LEU A 116 5.89 10.38 18.72
C LEU A 116 6.85 10.43 19.91
N GLN A 117 7.84 9.54 19.94
CA GLN A 117 8.86 9.46 21.00
C GLN A 117 10.17 10.19 20.67
N ASP A 118 10.19 10.92 19.54
CA ASP A 118 11.36 11.63 19.04
C ASP A 118 12.61 10.73 18.93
N LYS A 119 12.44 9.56 18.31
CA LYS A 119 13.50 8.58 18.07
C LYS A 119 13.85 8.52 16.60
N THR A 120 15.12 8.34 16.25
CA THR A 120 15.54 8.25 14.84
C THR A 120 15.46 6.83 14.26
N SER A 121 15.15 5.85 15.09
CA SER A 121 15.03 4.44 14.72
C SER A 121 13.81 3.83 15.40
N THR A 122 13.09 2.97 14.66
CA THR A 122 11.96 2.20 15.23
C THR A 122 12.40 1.34 16.40
N TYR A 123 13.66 0.89 16.39
CA TYR A 123 14.26 0.04 17.41
C TYR A 123 14.59 0.77 18.72
N ASP A 124 14.65 2.10 18.71
CA ASP A 124 14.94 2.89 19.92
C ASP A 124 13.70 3.26 20.71
N THR A 125 12.54 2.75 20.30
CA THR A 125 11.25 2.95 20.96
C THR A 125 11.05 1.98 22.12
N ASP A 126 10.12 2.33 22.99
CA ASP A 126 9.66 1.46 24.08
C ASP A 126 9.08 0.11 23.61
N LEU A 127 8.70 -0.02 22.33
CA LEU A 127 8.27 -1.30 21.75
C LEU A 127 9.40 -2.33 21.69
N PHE A 128 10.64 -1.89 21.41
CA PHE A 128 11.77 -2.80 21.15
C PHE A 128 12.83 -2.80 22.24
N LEU A 129 13.02 -1.69 22.96
CA LEU A 129 14.03 -1.59 24.03
C LEU A 129 13.92 -2.72 25.08
N PRO A 130 12.72 -3.12 25.57
CA PRO A 130 12.61 -4.24 26.51
C PRO A 130 13.12 -5.57 25.93
N ILE A 131 12.88 -5.82 24.64
CA ILE A 131 13.34 -7.03 23.95
C ILE A 131 14.86 -7.06 23.88
N PHE A 132 15.50 -5.95 23.52
CA PHE A 132 16.96 -5.87 23.47
C PHE A 132 17.61 -6.02 24.84
N ASN A 133 17.01 -5.47 25.89
CA ASN A 133 17.50 -5.65 27.25
C ASN A 133 17.51 -7.14 27.66
N ILE A 134 16.47 -7.89 27.31
CA ILE A 134 16.41 -9.34 27.56
C ILE A 134 17.51 -10.06 26.78
N ILE A 135 17.67 -9.78 25.49
CA ILE A 135 18.71 -10.40 24.63
C ILE A 135 20.11 -10.12 25.19
N PHE A 136 20.37 -8.89 25.61
CA PHE A 136 21.64 -8.50 26.21
C PHE A 136 21.92 -9.25 27.52
N ASN A 137 20.90 -9.41 28.37
CA ASN A 137 21.04 -10.11 29.65
C ASN A 137 21.21 -11.63 29.51
N VAL A 138 20.67 -12.26 28.48
CA VAL A 138 20.88 -13.70 28.23
C VAL A 138 22.30 -14.00 27.72
N ARG A 139 22.95 -13.01 27.10
CA ARG A 139 24.30 -13.16 26.54
C ARG A 139 25.41 -13.03 27.58
N ASN A 140 25.15 -12.37 28.71
CA ASN A 140 26.11 -12.16 29.80
C ASN A 140 25.84 -13.12 30.96
#